data_AF-D7D979-F1
#
_entry.id   AF-D7D979-F1
#
_cell.length_a   1.000
_cell.length_b   1.000
_cell.length_c   1.000
_cell.angle_alpha   90.00
_cell.angle_beta   90.00
_cell.angle_gamma   90.00
#
_symmetry.space_group_name_H-M   'P 1'
#
loop_
_entity.id
_entity.type
_entity.pdbx_description
1 polymer ?
#
loop_
_entity_poly.entity_id
_entity_poly.type
_entity_poly.pdbx_seq_one_letter_code
_entity_poly.pdbx_strand_id
1 'polypeptide(L)'
;MGKEQSVKKDILGREIKDLSKKDWWGIPRKEIDWYPRIDYERCIGCGLCLFTCGRTVYDWDFEKMRPVVARPYNCMVGCDTCAKACPRDAIWFPPLGYLRKMRDKALAITKSRKTLEKIKQRIKNEKSL
;
A
#
# COMPACT_ATOMS: atom_id res chain seq x y z
N MET A 1 -6.96 8.31 32.52
CA MET A 1 -6.54 9.56 31.84
C MET A 1 -5.94 9.20 30.50
N GLY A 2 -6.79 9.06 29.47
CA GLY A 2 -6.39 8.60 28.15
C GLY A 2 -5.53 9.64 27.46
N LYS A 3 -4.33 9.25 27.02
CA LYS A 3 -3.51 10.10 26.16
C LYS A 3 -4.20 10.16 24.81
N GLU A 4 -4.83 11.30 24.53
CA GLU A 4 -5.29 11.69 23.21
C GLU A 4 -4.08 11.72 22.28
N GLN A 5 -3.87 10.62 21.55
CA GLN A 5 -2.84 10.55 20.54
C GLN A 5 -3.31 11.41 19.38
N SER A 6 -2.73 12.60 19.26
CA SER A 6 -2.93 13.51 18.13
C SER A 6 -2.80 12.73 16.82
N VAL A 7 -3.91 12.55 16.12
CA VAL A 7 -3.97 11.82 14.85
C VAL A 7 -3.08 12.55 13.85
N LYS A 8 -1.99 11.92 13.41
CA LYS A 8 -1.12 12.48 12.37
C LYS A 8 -1.91 12.53 11.05
N LYS A 9 -1.84 13.66 10.35
CA LYS A 9 -2.52 13.88 9.07
C LYS A 9 -1.49 14.12 7.96
N ASP A 10 -1.82 13.73 6.74
CA ASP A 10 -1.01 14.04 5.56
C ASP A 10 -1.32 15.44 5.03
N ILE A 11 -0.67 15.83 3.92
CA ILE A 11 -0.86 17.16 3.33
C ILE A 11 -2.29 17.45 2.83
N LEU A 12 -3.11 16.40 2.65
CA LEU A 12 -4.53 16.53 2.29
C LEU A 12 -5.46 16.48 3.53
N GLY A 13 -4.89 16.47 4.74
CA GLY A 13 -5.66 16.36 5.98
C GLY A 13 -6.19 14.97 6.30
N ARG A 14 -5.77 13.93 5.56
CA ARG A 14 -6.21 12.54 5.75
C ARG A 14 -5.46 11.91 6.91
N GLU A 15 -6.14 11.08 7.70
CA GLU A 15 -5.49 10.31 8.77
C GLU A 15 -4.36 9.43 8.22
N ILE A 16 -3.18 9.54 8.83
CA ILE A 16 -2.04 8.67 8.56
C ILE A 16 -2.10 7.46 9.49
N LYS A 17 -2.30 6.29 8.90
CA LYS A 17 -2.12 4.99 9.57
C LYS A 17 -0.72 4.47 9.26
N ASP A 18 0.05 4.09 10.28
CA ASP A 18 1.34 3.42 10.08
C ASP A 18 1.11 1.94 9.74
N LEU A 19 1.24 1.61 8.45
CA LEU A 19 1.13 0.24 7.95
C LEU A 19 2.50 -0.44 7.81
N SER A 20 3.60 0.24 8.13
CA SER A 20 4.95 -0.29 7.97
C SER A 20 5.27 -1.45 8.92
N LYS A 21 4.51 -1.56 10.02
CA LYS A 21 4.63 -2.62 11.04
C LYS A 21 3.66 -3.78 10.83
N LYS A 22 2.83 -3.74 9.77
CA LYS A 22 1.90 -4.82 9.46
C LYS A 22 2.59 -5.92 8.68
N ASP A 23 2.05 -7.12 8.77
CA ASP A 23 2.50 -8.22 7.93
C ASP A 23 1.67 -8.30 6.64
N TRP A 24 2.32 -8.72 5.57
CA TRP A 24 1.68 -9.14 4.33
C TRP A 24 1.80 -10.66 4.22
N TRP A 25 0.70 -11.36 4.51
CA TRP A 25 0.64 -12.83 4.55
C TRP A 25 1.69 -13.49 5.46
N GLY A 26 2.06 -12.81 6.57
CA GLY A 26 3.06 -13.27 7.53
C GLY A 26 4.50 -12.94 7.17
N ILE A 27 4.72 -12.12 6.13
CA ILE A 27 6.01 -11.48 5.87
C ILE A 27 5.94 -10.05 6.40
N PRO A 28 6.86 -9.60 7.26
CA PRO A 28 6.92 -8.21 7.70
C PRO A 28 6.96 -7.24 6.52
N ARG A 29 6.14 -6.18 6.56
CA ARG A 29 6.01 -5.25 5.43
C ARG A 29 7.33 -4.66 4.96
N LYS A 30 8.28 -4.42 5.86
CA LYS A 30 9.61 -3.86 5.56
C LYS A 30 10.53 -4.80 4.78
N GLU A 31 10.24 -6.10 4.71
CA GLU A 31 10.99 -7.07 3.89
C GLU A 31 10.52 -7.11 2.43
N ILE A 32 9.52 -6.31 2.06
CA ILE A 32 8.93 -6.31 0.72
C ILE A 32 9.15 -4.95 0.07
N ASP A 33 9.95 -4.88 -0.97
CA ASP A 33 10.29 -3.65 -1.70
C ASP A 33 9.24 -3.23 -2.73
N TRP A 34 7.97 -3.47 -2.43
CA TRP A 34 6.85 -3.04 -3.27
C TRP A 34 6.35 -1.65 -2.85
N TYR A 35 6.88 -0.60 -3.45
CA TYR A 35 6.44 0.79 -3.25
C TYR A 35 6.86 1.63 -4.48
N PRO A 36 6.18 2.77 -4.74
CA PRO A 36 6.47 3.56 -5.93
C PRO A 36 7.85 4.21 -5.83
N ARG A 37 8.52 4.33 -6.97
CA ARG A 37 9.64 5.24 -7.17
C ARG A 37 9.31 6.20 -8.31
N ILE A 38 9.78 7.43 -8.20
CA ILE A 38 9.44 8.53 -9.12
C ILE A 38 10.68 8.90 -9.93
N ASP A 39 10.53 8.90 -11.25
CA ASP A 39 11.43 9.55 -12.19
C ASP A 39 11.00 11.03 -12.30
N TYR A 40 11.77 11.93 -11.67
CA TYR A 40 11.42 13.34 -11.61
C TYR A 40 11.65 14.09 -12.94
N GLU A 41 12.46 13.55 -13.85
CA GLU A 41 12.67 14.12 -15.19
C GLU A 41 11.41 13.93 -16.05
N ARG A 42 10.72 12.80 -15.88
CA ARG A 42 9.44 12.53 -16.54
C ARG A 42 8.24 13.13 -15.80
N CYS A 43 8.38 13.36 -14.49
CA CYS A 43 7.29 13.86 -13.67
C CYS A 43 6.97 15.32 -13.99
N ILE A 44 5.73 15.59 -14.35
CA ILE A 44 5.24 16.95 -14.64
C ILE A 44 4.55 17.62 -13.43
N GLY A 45 4.57 16.99 -12.24
CA GLY A 45 3.98 17.58 -11.05
C GLY A 45 2.44 17.70 -11.07
N CYS A 46 1.74 16.79 -11.76
CA CYS A 46 0.28 16.89 -11.92
C CYS A 46 -0.56 16.48 -10.69
N GLY A 47 0.04 15.89 -9.66
CA GLY A 47 -0.67 15.55 -8.42
C GLY A 47 -1.57 14.31 -8.45
N LEU A 48 -1.82 13.68 -9.61
CA LEU A 48 -2.71 12.50 -9.69
C LEU A 48 -2.32 11.38 -8.72
N CYS A 49 -1.02 11.12 -8.54
CA CYS A 49 -0.56 10.11 -7.59
C CYS A 49 -0.94 10.42 -6.13
N LEU A 50 -0.94 11.69 -5.73
CA LEU A 50 -1.31 12.16 -4.39
C LEU A 50 -2.81 11.94 -4.12
N PHE A 51 -3.65 12.32 -5.07
CA PHE A 51 -5.11 12.26 -4.95
C PHE A 51 -5.67 10.84 -5.12
N THR A 52 -5.13 10.05 -6.06
CA THR A 52 -5.59 8.67 -6.30
C THR A 52 -5.14 7.70 -5.19
N CYS A 53 -4.04 7.99 -4.48
CA CYS A 53 -3.54 7.08 -3.45
C CYS A 53 -4.34 7.20 -2.14
N GLY A 54 -5.27 6.27 -1.90
CA GLY A 54 -6.04 6.18 -0.65
C GLY A 54 -5.25 5.69 0.59
N ARG A 55 -3.96 5.39 0.45
CA ARG A 55 -3.10 4.87 1.53
C ARG A 55 -2.07 5.88 2.03
N THR A 56 -2.28 7.15 1.69
CA THR A 56 -1.43 8.28 2.13
C THR A 56 0.05 8.04 1.84
N VAL A 57 0.42 7.36 0.74
CA VAL A 57 1.85 7.07 0.44
C VAL A 57 2.64 8.35 0.13
N TYR A 58 1.98 9.31 -0.48
CA TYR A 58 2.58 10.55 -0.97
C TYR A 58 2.31 11.73 -0.02
N ASP A 59 3.26 12.65 0.02
CA ASP A 59 3.07 14.08 0.36
C ASP A 59 3.45 14.93 -0.87
N TRP A 60 3.57 16.25 -0.68
CA TRP A 60 3.86 17.21 -1.74
C TRP A 60 4.97 18.17 -1.32
N ASP A 61 5.93 18.38 -2.22
CA ASP A 61 6.91 19.47 -2.15
C ASP A 61 6.36 20.64 -2.97
N PHE A 62 5.93 21.70 -2.29
CA PHE A 62 5.36 22.90 -2.92
C PHE A 62 6.41 23.82 -3.53
N GLU A 63 7.67 23.75 -3.10
CA GLU A 63 8.75 24.54 -3.70
C GLU A 63 9.11 23.99 -5.08
N LYS A 64 9.19 22.66 -5.18
CA LYS A 64 9.50 21.97 -6.45
C LYS A 64 8.27 21.66 -7.28
N MET A 65 7.07 21.78 -6.71
CA MET A 65 5.80 21.33 -7.29
C MET A 65 5.90 19.87 -7.76
N ARG A 66 6.31 18.99 -6.84
CA ARG A 66 6.51 17.55 -7.11
C ARG A 66 5.99 16.68 -5.95
N PRO A 67 5.50 15.46 -6.25
CA PRO A 67 5.13 14.50 -5.22
C PRO A 67 6.35 13.98 -4.47
N VAL A 68 6.19 13.66 -3.18
CA VAL A 68 7.20 13.00 -2.35
C VAL A 68 6.67 11.66 -1.88
N VAL A 69 7.43 10.57 -2.03
CA VAL A 69 7.09 9.26 -1.46
C VAL A 69 7.40 9.26 0.04
N ALA A 70 6.54 9.90 0.83
CA ALA A 70 6.77 10.11 2.26
C ALA A 70 6.64 8.82 3.09
N ARG A 71 5.79 7.89 2.65
CA ARG A 71 5.43 6.68 3.41
C ARG A 71 5.43 5.45 2.49
N PRO A 72 6.60 5.01 2.00
CA PRO A 72 6.69 3.93 1.00
C PRO A 72 6.00 2.64 1.46
N TYR A 73 6.23 2.24 2.72
CA TYR A 73 5.68 1.00 3.28
C TYR A 73 4.16 1.04 3.56
N ASN A 74 3.51 2.20 3.43
CA ASN A 74 2.04 2.24 3.41
C ASN A 74 1.45 1.69 2.10
N CYS A 75 2.24 1.67 1.02
CA CYS A 75 1.81 1.12 -0.25
C CYS A 75 1.40 -0.35 -0.08
N MET A 76 0.23 -0.73 -0.61
CA MET A 76 -0.24 -2.10 -0.58
C MET A 76 0.59 -2.94 -1.53
N VAL A 77 1.15 -4.05 -1.04
CA VAL A 77 1.91 -4.98 -1.87
C VAL A 77 1.03 -5.50 -3.02
N GLY A 78 1.45 -5.26 -4.25
CA GLY A 78 0.72 -5.59 -5.49
C GLY A 78 -0.12 -4.46 -6.08
N CYS A 79 -0.30 -3.33 -5.38
CA CYS A 79 -0.96 -2.15 -5.91
C CYS A 79 0.02 -1.32 -6.77
N ASP A 80 -0.41 -0.93 -7.96
CA ASP A 80 0.36 -0.11 -8.92
C ASP A 80 -0.50 1.01 -9.56
N THR A 81 -1.67 1.31 -9.00
CA THR A 81 -2.66 2.23 -9.58
C THR A 81 -2.09 3.61 -9.89
N CYS A 82 -1.24 4.15 -9.01
CA CYS A 82 -0.62 5.45 -9.24
C CYS A 82 0.35 5.46 -10.44
N ALA A 83 1.00 4.34 -10.77
CA ALA A 83 1.80 4.21 -11.98
C ALA A 83 0.92 4.21 -13.22
N LYS A 84 -0.17 3.41 -13.21
CA LYS A 84 -1.15 3.35 -14.31
C LYS A 84 -1.86 4.68 -14.56
N ALA A 85 -2.09 5.46 -13.50
CA ALA A 85 -2.73 6.78 -13.60
C ALA A 85 -1.74 7.89 -14.02
N CYS A 86 -0.43 7.62 -14.02
CA CYS A 86 0.56 8.63 -14.36
C CYS A 86 0.57 8.89 -15.87
N PRO A 87 0.30 10.11 -16.35
CA PRO A 87 0.21 10.40 -17.78
C PRO A 87 1.58 10.41 -18.50
N ARG A 88 2.67 10.21 -17.76
CA ARG A 88 4.05 10.28 -18.26
C ARG A 88 4.88 9.03 -17.94
N ASP A 89 4.25 7.98 -17.41
CA ASP A 89 4.88 6.79 -16.82
C ASP A 89 6.11 7.12 -15.94
N ALA A 90 5.99 8.18 -15.16
CA ALA A 90 7.05 8.66 -14.28
C ALA A 90 7.15 7.86 -12.97
N ILE A 91 6.27 6.88 -12.75
CA ILE A 91 6.21 6.10 -11.51
C ILE A 91 6.40 4.64 -11.87
N TRP A 92 7.34 3.98 -11.19
CA TRP A 92 7.61 2.57 -11.40
C TRP A 92 7.61 1.77 -10.09
N PHE A 93 7.40 0.48 -10.24
CA PHE A 93 7.34 -0.53 -9.19
C PHE A 93 8.25 -1.71 -9.57
N PRO A 94 8.59 -2.62 -8.62
CA PRO A 94 9.23 -3.88 -8.98
C PRO A 94 8.42 -4.64 -10.03
N PRO A 95 9.08 -5.47 -10.86
CA PRO A 95 8.40 -6.24 -11.90
C PRO A 95 7.41 -7.24 -11.29
N LEU A 96 6.40 -7.65 -12.07
CA LEU A 96 5.39 -8.62 -11.63
C LEU A 96 6.01 -9.94 -11.13
N GLY A 97 7.15 -10.36 -11.68
CA GLY A 97 7.89 -11.53 -11.20
C GLY A 97 8.32 -11.44 -9.74
N TYR A 98 8.72 -10.24 -9.28
CA TYR A 98 9.05 -9.99 -7.88
C TYR A 98 7.83 -10.21 -6.97
N LEU A 99 6.67 -9.67 -7.34
CA LEU A 99 5.43 -9.87 -6.59
C LEU A 99 5.04 -11.34 -6.51
N ARG A 100 5.15 -12.09 -7.61
CA ARG A 100 4.87 -13.53 -7.65
C ARG A 100 5.82 -14.29 -6.71
N LYS A 101 7.12 -13.99 -6.73
CA LYS A 101 8.10 -14.57 -5.80
C LYS A 101 7.72 -14.31 -4.34
N MET A 102 7.31 -13.10 -3.99
CA MET A 102 6.92 -12.78 -2.61
C MET A 102 5.62 -13.49 -2.19
N ARG A 103 4.63 -13.58 -3.09
CA ARG A 103 3.39 -14.34 -2.86
C ARG A 103 3.69 -15.80 -2.56
N ASP A 104 4.59 -16.40 -3.32
CA ASP A 104 4.97 -17.81 -3.19
C ASP A 104 5.78 -18.03 -1.92
N LYS A 105 6.77 -17.17 -1.61
CA LYS A 105 7.52 -17.16 -0.33
C LYS A 105 6.57 -17.08 0.88
N ALA A 106 5.51 -16.28 0.79
CA ALA A 106 4.55 -16.12 1.88
C ALA A 106 3.59 -17.32 2.03
N LEU A 107 3.58 -18.27 1.09
CA LEU A 107 2.54 -19.31 0.95
C LEU A 107 1.12 -18.70 0.94
N ALA A 108 0.97 -17.52 0.32
CA ALA A 108 -0.24 -16.71 0.42
C ALA A 108 -1.47 -17.44 -0.11
N ILE A 109 -1.34 -18.18 -1.23
CA ILE A 109 -2.44 -18.95 -1.82
C ILE A 109 -2.93 -20.04 -0.86
N THR A 110 -2.01 -20.83 -0.30
CA THR A 110 -2.34 -21.91 0.64
C THR A 110 -2.98 -21.36 1.90
N LYS A 111 -2.42 -20.29 2.48
CA LYS A 111 -3.00 -19.60 3.65
C LYS A 111 -4.39 -19.07 3.32
N SER A 112 -4.58 -18.42 2.17
CA SER A 112 -5.87 -17.89 1.73
C SER A 112 -6.93 -18.97 1.62
N ARG A 113 -6.63 -20.09 0.95
CA ARG A 113 -7.56 -21.22 0.81
C ARG A 113 -7.96 -21.79 2.17
N LYS A 114 -6.99 -22.03 3.06
CA LYS A 114 -7.26 -22.51 4.42
C LYS A 114 -8.14 -21.55 5.21
N THR A 115 -7.91 -20.23 5.10
CA THR A 115 -8.74 -19.21 5.75
C THR A 115 -10.18 -19.23 5.23
N LEU A 116 -10.38 -19.38 3.91
CA LEU A 116 -11.72 -19.46 3.32
C LEU A 116 -12.51 -20.67 3.82
N GLU A 117 -11.89 -21.86 3.90
CA GLU A 117 -12.57 -23.05 4.43
C GLU A 117 -12.95 -22.88 5.91
N LYS A 118 -12.09 -22.23 6.72
CA LYS A 118 -12.42 -21.90 8.12
C LYS A 118 -13.64 -20.97 8.21
N ILE A 119 -13.68 -19.92 7.38
CA ILE A 119 -14.81 -18.98 7.34
C ILE A 119 -16.09 -19.70 6.91
N LYS A 120 -16.01 -20.53 5.88
CA LYS A 120 -17.14 -21.35 5.39
C LYS A 120 -17.70 -22.25 6.50
N GLN A 121 -16.84 -22.90 7.28
CA GLN A 121 -17.30 -23.72 8.41
C GLN A 121 -17.93 -22.88 9.52
N ARG A 122 -17.34 -21.72 9.85
CA ARG A 122 -17.91 -20.80 10.86
C ARG A 122 -19.32 -20.35 10.46
N ILE A 123 -19.52 -19.93 9.22
CA ILE A 123 -20.83 -19.49 8.70
C ILE A 123 -21.85 -20.63 8.74
N LYS A 124 -21.44 -21.87 8.46
CA LYS A 124 -22.35 -23.04 8.58
C LYS A 124 -22.80 -23.25 10.03
N ASN A 125 -21.87 -23.16 10.98
CA ASN A 125 -22.17 -23.35 12.40
C ASN A 125 -23.07 -22.23 12.98
N GLU A 126 -22.89 -20.97 12.53
CA GLU A 126 -23.73 -19.84 12.96
C GLU A 126 -25.17 -19.93 12.44
N LYS A 127 -25.40 -20.56 11.28
CA LYS A 127 -26.73 -20.77 10.69
C LYS A 127 -27.49 -21.99 11.23
N SER A 128 -26.82 -22.87 11.97
CA SER A 128 -27.41 -24.04 12.61
C SER A 128 -27.86 -23.78 14.06
N LEU A 129 -27.69 -22.55 14.53
CA LEU A 129 -28.19 -22.00 15.80
C LEU A 129 -29.41 -21.13 15.53
#